data_AF-A0A1A8R2Z4-F1
#
_entry.id   AF-A0A1A8R2Z4-F1
#
_cell.length_a   1.000
_cell.length_b   1.000
_cell.length_c   1.000
_cell.angle_alpha   90.00
_cell.angle_beta   90.00
_cell.angle_gamma   90.00
#
_symmetry.space_group_name_H-M   'P 1'
#
loop_
_entity.id
_entity.type
_entity.pdbx_description
1 polymer ?
#
loop_
_entity_poly.entity_id
_entity_poly.type
_entity_poly.pdbx_seq_one_letter_code
_entity_poly.pdbx_strand_id
1 'polypeptide(L)'
;MFSCYLVLDSSSAKSDLAYENRERGFTMAKMCSLALFPPLPYGQITLCESNNELLSGTSSNEALKQDFIPPSLHFPRESLKLHSRPESSSKAAFLDHSETLWMRSAAAWRDGGLSGLLNEITTSHSEAPKWLSVTSGCILAVLRWVSSFHGSLFPHVTLSSEDMITEFSQVLNWPDCVVRAFSWHPHTDKFAVALLDDSIKIYNPKSAITPTLKHRLQRNVAAVQWKPLCASALAVACQNCLLVWHVDPCSLSTRPSSSCAQALSHPGHSPVTSIAWSPSGSLLLSASPMDMSMMVWDVAAESCVPLHRVGGGGVTFLSWSPDGSHVLSSTPSPLFRVWETRTWTCERWPCIKGRCQSGCWSPDGSRLLFSVQGETVIYALTFTGTPGAPASGFRGPEAAVVVADLSETTFNTPDGDVM
;
A
#
# COMPACT_ATOMS: atom_id res chain seq x y z
N MET A 1 8.39 -0.12 4.72
CA MET A 1 9.20 -0.09 3.49
C MET A 1 9.56 -1.54 3.17
N PHE A 2 10.06 -1.89 1.98
CA PHE A 2 11.22 -2.79 2.04
C PHE A 2 12.10 -2.22 3.16
N SER A 3 12.39 -2.94 4.24
CA SER A 3 13.48 -2.47 5.11
C SER A 3 14.80 -2.74 4.37
N CYS A 4 14.89 -2.26 3.13
CA CYS A 4 16.09 -2.20 2.32
C CYS A 4 16.75 -0.90 2.75
N TYR A 5 17.79 -1.07 3.55
CA TYR A 5 18.84 -0.08 3.70
C TYR A 5 19.42 0.19 2.31
N LEU A 6 19.00 1.29 1.68
CA LEU A 6 19.67 1.81 0.50
C LEU A 6 20.94 2.51 0.99
N VAL A 7 22.07 1.82 0.88
CA VAL A 7 23.40 2.42 1.03
C VAL A 7 23.77 2.99 -0.34
N LEU A 8 23.71 4.32 -0.48
CA LEU A 8 24.32 5.01 -1.60
C LEU A 8 25.65 5.59 -1.13
N ASP A 9 26.72 5.11 -1.75
CA ASP A 9 28.08 5.60 -1.60
C ASP A 9 28.21 6.94 -2.33
N SER A 10 28.49 8.02 -1.58
CA SER A 10 28.80 9.33 -2.15
C SER A 10 30.30 9.59 -1.98
N SER A 11 31.11 9.09 -2.93
CA SER A 11 32.50 9.49 -3.03
C SER A 11 32.59 10.86 -3.71
N SER A 12 32.75 11.94 -2.94
CA SER A 12 33.59 13.11 -3.26
C SER A 12 33.33 14.25 -2.28
N ALA A 13 34.21 14.38 -1.28
CA ALA A 13 34.64 15.68 -0.76
C ALA A 13 35.91 15.47 0.09
N LYS A 14 37.05 15.94 -0.43
CA LYS A 14 38.29 16.12 0.33
C LYS A 14 38.18 17.38 1.18
N SER A 15 38.51 17.30 2.47
CA SER A 15 39.30 18.32 3.18
C SER A 15 39.67 17.89 4.62
N ASP A 16 40.94 17.51 4.76
CA ASP A 16 41.92 17.81 5.82
C ASP A 16 41.52 18.10 7.30
N LEU A 17 42.12 17.25 8.16
CA LEU A 17 42.84 17.53 9.42
C LEU A 17 42.10 18.12 10.64
N ALA A 18 42.00 17.31 11.72
CA ALA A 18 42.90 17.40 12.88
C ALA A 18 42.53 16.37 13.99
N TYR A 19 43.56 15.68 14.48
CA TYR A 19 43.54 14.76 15.62
C TYR A 19 43.56 15.52 16.95
N GLU A 20 42.72 15.14 17.93
CA GLU A 20 43.12 15.21 19.34
C GLU A 20 42.41 14.15 20.19
N ASN A 21 43.21 13.34 20.88
CA ASN A 21 42.81 12.21 21.74
C ASN A 21 42.49 12.70 23.17
N ARG A 22 41.44 12.15 23.79
CA ARG A 22 41.43 11.87 25.24
C ARG A 22 40.40 10.81 25.64
N GLU A 23 40.89 9.74 26.26
CA GLU A 23 40.14 8.62 26.83
C GLU A 23 39.39 8.99 28.14
N ARG A 24 38.16 8.47 28.33
CA ARG A 24 37.81 7.40 29.31
C ARG A 24 36.29 7.31 29.59
N GLY A 25 35.72 6.12 29.32
CA GLY A 25 34.79 5.40 30.20
C GLY A 25 33.29 5.70 30.13
N PHE A 26 32.52 4.88 29.39
CA PHE A 26 31.42 4.00 29.87
C PHE A 26 30.73 3.36 28.66
N THR A 27 30.59 2.02 28.66
CA THR A 27 30.14 1.19 27.53
C THR A 27 28.65 1.30 27.26
N MET A 28 28.30 1.98 26.18
CA MET A 28 26.97 2.05 25.57
C MET A 28 26.87 1.04 24.41
N ALA A 29 25.67 0.53 24.17
CA ALA A 29 25.33 -0.46 23.15
C ALA A 29 25.99 -0.18 21.80
N LYS A 30 26.68 -1.19 21.25
CA LYS A 30 27.34 -1.17 19.94
C LYS A 30 26.27 -1.06 18.84
N MET A 31 25.93 0.16 18.46
CA MET A 31 25.31 0.47 17.17
C MET A 31 26.36 0.26 16.08
N CYS A 32 26.03 -0.50 15.05
CA CYS A 32 26.92 -0.78 13.92
C CYS A 32 27.19 0.50 13.13
N SER A 33 28.30 1.17 13.46
CA SER A 33 28.91 2.21 12.64
C SER A 33 29.64 1.56 11.46
N LEU A 34 29.54 2.17 10.27
CA LEU A 34 30.25 1.77 9.04
C LEU A 34 31.79 1.80 9.17
N ALA A 35 32.34 2.29 10.29
CA ALA A 35 33.76 2.32 10.58
C ALA A 35 34.37 0.94 10.98
N LEU A 36 33.56 -0.14 11.03
CA LEU A 36 34.01 -1.49 11.41
C LEU A 36 34.38 -2.39 10.21
N PHE A 37 34.23 -1.91 8.97
CA PHE A 37 34.61 -2.70 7.79
C PHE A 37 36.09 -2.49 7.47
N PRO A 38 36.91 -3.56 7.37
CA PRO A 38 38.26 -3.44 6.85
C PRO A 38 38.22 -3.01 5.37
N PRO A 39 39.07 -2.08 4.93
CA PRO A 39 39.13 -1.70 3.52
C PRO A 39 39.55 -2.89 2.66
N LEU A 40 38.87 -3.10 1.53
CA LEU A 40 39.23 -4.14 0.56
C LEU A 40 40.61 -3.85 -0.05
N PRO A 41 41.45 -4.87 -0.29
CA PRO A 41 42.66 -4.72 -1.09
C PRO A 41 42.32 -4.22 -2.50
N TYR A 42 43.13 -3.31 -3.05
CA TYR A 42 42.95 -2.74 -4.39
C TYR A 42 42.73 -3.84 -5.45
N GLY A 43 41.63 -3.75 -6.20
CA GLY A 43 41.35 -4.59 -7.37
C GLY A 43 40.53 -5.86 -7.12
N GLN A 44 39.95 -6.04 -5.93
CA GLN A 44 39.03 -7.15 -5.65
C GLN A 44 37.57 -6.68 -5.59
N ILE A 45 36.66 -7.47 -6.14
CA ILE A 45 35.21 -7.29 -6.02
C ILE A 45 34.66 -8.34 -5.04
N THR A 46 33.64 -7.97 -4.27
CA THR A 46 32.90 -8.91 -3.41
C THR A 46 32.10 -9.85 -4.31
N LEU A 47 32.36 -11.15 -4.23
CA LEU A 47 31.71 -12.15 -5.08
C LEU A 47 30.42 -12.68 -4.44
N CYS A 48 30.47 -13.02 -3.15
CA CYS A 48 29.31 -13.43 -2.36
C CYS A 48 29.60 -13.34 -0.86
N GLU A 49 28.53 -13.31 -0.06
CA GLU A 49 28.60 -13.46 1.40
C GLU A 49 28.25 -14.91 1.77
N SER A 50 29.10 -15.55 2.55
CA SER A 50 28.87 -16.91 3.06
C SER A 50 29.24 -16.96 4.55
N ASN A 51 28.30 -17.41 5.40
CA ASN A 51 28.50 -17.54 6.85
C ASN A 51 29.03 -16.26 7.54
N ASN A 52 28.53 -15.08 7.16
CA ASN A 52 28.97 -13.76 7.64
C ASN A 52 30.44 -13.41 7.33
N GLU A 53 31.08 -14.13 6.39
CA GLU A 53 32.36 -13.74 5.81
C GLU A 53 32.15 -13.33 4.35
N LEU A 54 32.72 -12.18 3.99
CA LEU A 54 32.69 -11.65 2.63
C LEU A 54 33.83 -12.29 1.84
N LEU A 55 33.49 -13.07 0.82
CA LEU A 55 34.47 -13.68 -0.07
C LEU A 55 34.79 -12.69 -1.20
N SER A 56 36.02 -12.16 -1.20
CA SER A 56 36.52 -11.25 -2.24
C SER A 56 37.47 -11.97 -3.22
N GLY A 57 37.40 -11.60 -4.49
CA GLY A 57 38.23 -12.20 -5.53
C GLY A 57 38.47 -11.28 -6.73
N THR A 58 39.40 -11.68 -7.59
CA THR A 58 39.65 -11.04 -8.90
C THR A 58 38.82 -11.72 -9.98
N SER A 59 38.47 -11.00 -11.05
CA SER A 59 37.62 -11.47 -12.17
C SER A 59 38.11 -12.75 -12.86
N SER A 60 39.32 -13.22 -12.57
CA SER A 60 39.94 -14.44 -13.07
C SER A 60 39.57 -15.73 -12.31
N ASN A 61 38.86 -15.67 -11.18
CA ASN A 61 38.50 -16.84 -10.36
C ASN A 61 37.10 -17.43 -10.65
N GLU A 62 36.75 -17.60 -11.93
CA GLU A 62 35.50 -18.29 -12.34
C GLU A 62 35.53 -19.82 -12.10
N ALA A 63 36.64 -20.39 -11.60
CA ALA A 63 36.85 -21.84 -11.51
C ALA A 63 36.45 -22.50 -10.16
N LEU A 64 35.66 -21.84 -9.30
CA LEU A 64 35.05 -22.45 -8.10
C LEU A 64 33.53 -22.61 -8.25
N LYS A 65 33.05 -22.90 -9.47
CA LYS A 65 31.69 -23.37 -9.76
C LYS A 65 31.63 -24.90 -9.66
N GLN A 66 31.56 -25.44 -8.43
CA GLN A 66 31.20 -26.83 -8.05
C GLN A 66 31.51 -26.90 -6.54
N ASP A 67 30.58 -26.99 -5.58
CA ASP A 67 29.41 -27.84 -5.45
C ASP A 67 28.36 -27.18 -4.53
N PHE A 68 27.51 -26.31 -5.08
CA PHE A 68 26.28 -25.92 -4.38
C PHE A 68 25.11 -26.52 -5.12
N ILE A 69 24.68 -27.71 -4.69
CA ILE A 69 23.39 -28.28 -5.08
C ILE A 69 22.36 -27.55 -4.22
N PRO A 70 21.55 -26.62 -4.76
CA PRO A 70 20.50 -26.00 -3.98
C PRO A 70 19.52 -27.08 -3.51
N PRO A 71 18.97 -27.01 -2.29
CA PRO A 71 17.95 -27.95 -1.86
C PRO A 71 16.77 -27.86 -2.82
N SER A 72 16.47 -28.97 -3.50
CA SER A 72 15.31 -29.07 -4.38
C SER A 72 14.04 -29.03 -3.55
N LEU A 73 13.46 -27.84 -3.42
CA LEU A 73 12.13 -27.65 -2.86
C LEU A 73 11.11 -28.30 -3.80
N HIS A 74 10.66 -29.49 -3.43
CA HIS A 74 9.56 -30.17 -4.10
C HIS A 74 8.26 -29.45 -3.78
N PHE A 75 7.79 -28.62 -4.71
CA PHE A 75 6.43 -28.09 -4.67
C PHE A 75 5.48 -29.18 -5.20
N PRO A 76 4.53 -29.70 -4.40
CA PRO A 76 3.47 -30.54 -4.95
C PRO A 76 2.64 -29.70 -5.92
N ARG A 77 2.68 -30.02 -7.21
CA ARG A 77 1.72 -29.50 -8.19
C ARG A 77 0.36 -30.14 -7.90
N GLU A 78 -0.40 -29.56 -7.00
CA GLU A 78 -1.84 -29.83 -6.91
C GLU A 78 -2.51 -29.16 -8.12
N SER A 79 -3.13 -29.98 -8.96
CA SER A 79 -3.95 -29.54 -10.08
C SER A 79 -5.22 -28.88 -9.56
N LEU A 80 -5.23 -27.55 -9.52
CA LEU A 80 -6.41 -26.77 -9.16
C LEU A 80 -7.43 -26.81 -10.30
N LYS A 81 -8.63 -27.31 -10.01
CA LYS A 81 -9.78 -27.25 -10.92
C LYS A 81 -10.17 -25.80 -11.18
N LEU A 82 -10.27 -25.44 -12.46
CA LEU A 82 -10.81 -24.17 -12.93
C LEU A 82 -12.22 -23.96 -12.34
N HIS A 83 -12.44 -22.86 -11.61
CA HIS A 83 -13.78 -22.47 -11.20
C HIS A 83 -14.50 -21.87 -12.41
N SER A 84 -15.53 -22.56 -12.90
CA SER A 84 -16.46 -22.00 -13.87
C SER A 84 -17.27 -20.90 -13.20
N ARG A 85 -17.17 -19.69 -13.77
CA ARG A 85 -18.01 -18.53 -13.49
C ARG A 85 -19.49 -18.96 -13.50
N PRO A 86 -20.29 -18.73 -12.45
CA PRO A 86 -21.72 -18.81 -12.60
C PRO A 86 -22.12 -17.59 -13.45
N GLU A 87 -22.50 -17.84 -14.70
CA GLU A 87 -23.24 -16.86 -15.48
C GLU A 87 -24.51 -16.51 -14.72
N SER A 88 -24.68 -15.24 -14.34
CA SER A 88 -25.94 -14.73 -13.81
C SER A 88 -26.95 -14.58 -14.95
N SER A 89 -27.42 -15.70 -15.48
CA SER A 89 -28.57 -15.76 -16.38
C SER A 89 -29.67 -16.57 -15.71
N SER A 90 -30.20 -16.04 -14.61
CA SER A 90 -31.56 -16.40 -14.18
C SER A 90 -32.49 -15.34 -14.74
N LYS A 91 -32.84 -15.49 -16.02
CA LYS A 91 -33.99 -14.80 -16.57
C LYS A 91 -35.20 -15.34 -15.83
N ALA A 92 -35.77 -14.51 -14.96
CA ALA A 92 -36.87 -14.91 -14.11
C ALA A 92 -38.07 -15.33 -14.98
N ALA A 93 -38.50 -16.57 -14.85
CA ALA A 93 -39.74 -17.04 -15.43
C ALA A 93 -40.88 -16.56 -14.53
N PHE A 94 -41.43 -15.38 -14.82
CA PHE A 94 -42.64 -14.90 -14.17
C PHE A 94 -43.73 -14.65 -15.20
N LEU A 95 -44.92 -15.17 -14.87
CA LEU A 95 -46.19 -14.82 -15.48
C LEU A 95 -46.40 -13.32 -15.39
N ASP A 96 -46.91 -12.73 -16.47
CA ASP A 96 -47.20 -11.30 -16.59
C ASP A 96 -48.22 -10.90 -15.51
N HIS A 97 -47.72 -10.36 -14.40
CA HIS A 97 -48.52 -9.68 -13.39
C HIS A 97 -48.32 -8.20 -13.61
N SER A 98 -49.38 -7.48 -13.96
CA SER A 98 -49.34 -6.04 -14.23
C SER A 98 -49.10 -5.28 -12.93
N GLU A 99 -47.83 -5.13 -12.53
CA GLU A 99 -47.46 -4.32 -11.37
C GLU A 99 -47.71 -2.84 -11.66
N THR A 100 -48.36 -2.16 -10.70
CA THR A 100 -48.58 -0.71 -10.77
C THR A 100 -47.24 0.04 -10.88
N LEU A 101 -47.23 1.17 -11.60
CA LEU A 101 -46.09 2.10 -11.71
C LEU A 101 -45.31 2.30 -10.39
N TRP A 102 -46.04 2.44 -9.28
CA TRP A 102 -45.45 2.71 -7.97
C TRP A 102 -44.72 1.51 -7.38
N MET A 103 -45.19 0.29 -7.62
CA MET A 103 -44.49 -0.94 -7.22
C MET A 103 -43.18 -1.09 -8.00
N ARG A 104 -43.22 -0.87 -9.32
CA ARG A 104 -42.03 -0.90 -10.18
C ARG A 104 -41.01 0.18 -9.80
N SER A 105 -41.49 1.40 -9.55
CA SER A 105 -40.63 2.52 -9.13
C SER A 105 -40.02 2.29 -7.74
N ALA A 106 -40.77 1.70 -6.80
CA ALA A 106 -40.27 1.36 -5.48
C ALA A 106 -39.24 0.22 -5.50
N ALA A 107 -39.42 -0.77 -6.38
CA ALA A 107 -38.42 -1.80 -6.65
C ALA A 107 -37.16 -1.20 -7.30
N ALA A 108 -37.34 -0.37 -8.33
CA ALA A 108 -36.24 0.34 -8.99
C ALA A 108 -35.47 1.28 -8.05
N TRP A 109 -36.14 1.91 -7.09
CA TRP A 109 -35.49 2.67 -6.01
C TRP A 109 -34.66 1.78 -5.10
N ARG A 110 -35.18 0.60 -4.74
CA ARG A 110 -34.50 -0.33 -3.85
C ARG A 110 -33.22 -0.89 -4.47
N ASP A 111 -33.28 -1.19 -5.76
CA ASP A 111 -32.18 -1.85 -6.47
C ASP A 111 -31.19 -0.85 -7.09
N GLY A 112 -31.67 0.32 -7.54
CA GLY A 112 -30.89 1.32 -8.28
C GLY A 112 -30.95 2.75 -7.72
N GLY A 113 -31.57 2.96 -6.56
CA GLY A 113 -31.68 4.28 -5.92
C GLY A 113 -32.52 5.30 -6.71
N LEU A 114 -32.28 6.58 -6.47
CA LEU A 114 -32.99 7.70 -7.10
C LEU A 114 -32.91 7.67 -8.63
N SER A 115 -31.78 7.30 -9.21
CA SER A 115 -31.61 7.20 -10.66
C SER A 115 -32.47 6.07 -11.27
N GLY A 116 -32.59 4.93 -10.58
CA GLY A 116 -33.46 3.82 -10.97
C GLY A 116 -34.93 4.23 -10.96
N LEU A 117 -35.39 4.88 -9.88
CA LEU A 117 -36.75 5.40 -9.78
C LEU A 117 -37.08 6.44 -10.87
N LEU A 118 -36.19 7.41 -11.09
CA LEU A 118 -36.41 8.44 -12.11
C LEU A 118 -36.39 7.85 -13.52
N ASN A 119 -35.58 6.83 -13.77
CA ASN A 119 -35.56 6.13 -15.05
C ASN A 119 -36.88 5.40 -15.32
N GLU A 120 -37.44 4.71 -14.32
CA GLU A 120 -38.73 4.00 -14.43
C GLU A 120 -39.90 4.97 -14.66
N ILE A 121 -39.94 6.11 -13.95
CA ILE A 121 -40.97 7.16 -14.15
C ILE A 121 -40.87 7.81 -15.55
N THR A 122 -39.65 7.86 -16.10
CA THR A 122 -39.40 8.46 -17.42
C THR A 122 -39.81 7.51 -18.55
N THR A 123 -39.64 6.19 -18.40
CA THR A 123 -40.01 5.19 -19.43
C THR A 123 -41.51 4.94 -19.49
N SER A 124 -42.23 5.12 -18.38
CA SER A 124 -43.68 4.91 -18.26
C SER A 124 -44.52 6.14 -18.64
N HIS A 125 -44.43 6.60 -19.90
CA HIS A 125 -45.16 7.79 -20.37
C HIS A 125 -46.69 7.65 -20.39
N SER A 126 -47.24 6.43 -20.31
CA SER A 126 -48.69 6.16 -20.34
C SER A 126 -49.36 6.23 -18.97
N GLU A 127 -48.62 5.95 -17.90
CA GLU A 127 -49.15 5.80 -16.53
C GLU A 127 -48.84 7.01 -15.64
N ALA A 128 -47.83 7.82 -15.98
CA ALA A 128 -47.43 8.99 -15.22
C ALA A 128 -47.93 10.31 -15.85
N PRO A 129 -48.23 11.36 -15.04
CA PRO A 129 -48.51 12.70 -15.56
C PRO A 129 -47.34 13.24 -16.39
N LYS A 130 -47.63 13.87 -17.54
CA LYS A 130 -46.60 14.36 -18.49
C LYS A 130 -45.56 15.29 -17.85
N TRP A 131 -45.96 16.14 -16.91
CA TRP A 131 -45.05 17.04 -16.20
C TRP A 131 -44.07 16.27 -15.30
N LEU A 132 -44.51 15.14 -14.73
CA LEU A 132 -43.68 14.28 -13.87
C LEU A 132 -42.63 13.53 -14.70
N SER A 133 -43.01 12.98 -15.86
CA SER A 133 -42.04 12.30 -16.75
C SER A 133 -41.01 13.27 -17.35
N VAL A 134 -41.38 14.52 -17.61
CA VAL A 134 -40.45 15.54 -18.12
C VAL A 134 -39.49 15.99 -17.01
N THR A 135 -40.01 16.27 -15.81
CA THR A 135 -39.17 16.67 -14.67
C THR A 135 -38.24 15.53 -14.23
N SER A 136 -38.72 14.28 -14.18
CA SER A 136 -37.87 13.12 -13.88
C SER A 136 -36.79 12.93 -14.95
N GLY A 137 -37.13 13.10 -16.24
CA GLY A 137 -36.17 13.03 -17.34
C GLY A 137 -35.11 14.11 -17.28
N CYS A 138 -35.48 15.36 -16.97
CA CYS A 138 -34.54 16.45 -16.77
C CYS A 138 -33.61 16.21 -15.56
N ILE A 139 -34.17 15.78 -14.42
CA ILE A 139 -33.39 15.46 -13.22
C ILE A 139 -32.43 14.30 -13.52
N LEU A 140 -32.90 13.24 -14.20
CA LEU A 140 -32.06 12.12 -14.60
C LEU A 140 -30.93 12.55 -15.55
N ALA A 141 -31.21 13.45 -16.51
CA ALA A 141 -30.19 13.99 -17.41
C ALA A 141 -29.14 14.81 -16.64
N VAL A 142 -29.55 15.63 -15.67
CA VAL A 142 -28.62 16.36 -14.79
C VAL A 142 -27.80 15.39 -13.95
N LEU A 143 -28.43 14.37 -13.34
CA LEU A 143 -27.71 13.36 -12.56
C LEU A 143 -26.69 12.58 -13.41
N ARG A 144 -27.05 12.21 -14.64
CA ARG A 144 -26.13 11.55 -15.60
C ARG A 144 -24.99 12.47 -16.04
N TRP A 145 -25.29 13.75 -16.27
CA TRP A 145 -24.26 14.74 -16.59
C TRP A 145 -23.29 14.95 -15.42
N VAL A 146 -23.81 15.09 -14.19
CA VAL A 146 -23.00 15.20 -12.97
C VAL A 146 -22.16 13.93 -12.76
N SER A 147 -22.73 12.74 -12.94
CA SER A 147 -21.98 11.48 -12.80
C SER A 147 -20.92 11.33 -13.90
N SER A 148 -21.22 11.74 -15.12
CA SER A 148 -20.26 11.73 -16.23
C SER A 148 -19.12 12.72 -16.00
N PHE A 149 -19.44 13.90 -15.48
CA PHE A 149 -18.43 14.90 -15.12
C PHE A 149 -17.55 14.40 -13.96
N HIS A 150 -18.14 13.80 -12.92
CA HIS A 150 -17.40 13.25 -11.79
C HIS A 150 -16.55 12.04 -12.20
N GLY A 151 -17.05 11.16 -13.08
CA GLY A 151 -16.29 10.05 -13.64
C GLY A 151 -15.16 10.51 -14.57
N SER A 152 -15.32 11.65 -15.25
CA SER A 152 -14.25 12.26 -16.04
C SER A 152 -13.15 12.88 -15.18
N LEU A 153 -13.51 13.47 -14.03
CA LEU A 153 -12.55 14.04 -13.08
C LEU A 153 -11.83 12.94 -12.27
N PHE A 154 -12.53 11.85 -11.97
CA PHE A 154 -12.00 10.73 -11.20
C PHE A 154 -12.29 9.40 -11.92
N PRO A 155 -11.46 9.04 -12.93
CA PRO A 155 -11.65 7.83 -13.73
C PRO A 155 -11.67 6.54 -12.88
N HIS A 156 -10.91 6.52 -11.80
CA HIS A 156 -10.86 5.36 -10.89
C HIS A 156 -12.20 5.05 -10.20
N VAL A 157 -13.13 6.01 -10.13
CA VAL A 157 -14.44 5.82 -9.49
C VAL A 157 -15.38 4.99 -10.37
N THR A 158 -15.08 4.79 -11.65
CA THR A 158 -15.88 3.93 -12.54
C THR A 158 -15.38 2.48 -12.54
N LEU A 159 -14.21 2.21 -11.95
CA LEU A 159 -13.60 0.90 -11.92
C LEU A 159 -14.29 -0.03 -10.91
N SER A 160 -14.19 -1.34 -11.16
CA SER A 160 -14.63 -2.33 -10.18
C SER A 160 -13.67 -2.33 -8.97
N SER A 161 -14.11 -2.90 -7.85
CA SER A 161 -13.24 -3.04 -6.67
C SER A 161 -11.95 -3.81 -6.93
N GLU A 162 -12.00 -4.82 -7.80
CA GLU A 162 -10.85 -5.64 -8.15
C GLU A 162 -9.88 -4.87 -9.07
N ASP A 163 -10.42 -4.14 -10.04
CA ASP A 163 -9.62 -3.29 -10.93
C ASP A 163 -8.94 -2.16 -10.16
N MET A 164 -9.63 -1.57 -9.18
CA MET A 164 -9.02 -0.58 -8.29
C MET A 164 -7.90 -1.16 -7.45
N ILE A 165 -8.08 -2.33 -6.84
CA ILE A 165 -6.99 -2.98 -6.10
C ILE A 165 -5.83 -3.25 -7.06
N THR A 166 -6.10 -3.71 -8.28
CA THR A 166 -5.08 -3.94 -9.31
C THR A 166 -4.31 -2.68 -9.67
N GLU A 167 -5.02 -1.56 -9.85
CA GLU A 167 -4.43 -0.29 -10.24
C GLU A 167 -3.59 0.35 -9.13
N PHE A 168 -4.02 0.22 -7.87
CA PHE A 168 -3.41 0.90 -6.72
C PHE A 168 -2.62 -0.01 -5.78
N SER A 169 -2.54 -1.30 -6.09
CA SER A 169 -1.66 -2.25 -5.40
C SER A 169 -0.19 -1.86 -5.57
N GLN A 170 0.60 -2.14 -4.54
CA GLN A 170 2.06 -1.98 -4.60
C GLN A 170 2.74 -3.11 -5.40
N VAL A 171 2.01 -4.18 -5.71
CA VAL A 171 2.50 -5.32 -6.49
C VAL A 171 2.08 -5.16 -7.96
N LEU A 172 3.05 -5.32 -8.87
CA LEU A 172 2.82 -5.35 -10.31
C LEU A 172 2.00 -6.60 -10.69
N ASN A 173 1.01 -6.42 -11.58
CA ASN A 173 0.12 -7.50 -12.04
C ASN A 173 -0.58 -8.25 -10.90
N TRP A 174 -1.14 -7.50 -9.95
CA TRP A 174 -1.82 -8.05 -8.76
C TRP A 174 -2.83 -9.19 -9.03
N PRO A 175 -3.65 -9.19 -10.10
CA PRO A 175 -4.61 -10.27 -10.37
C PRO A 175 -3.98 -11.65 -10.55
N ASP A 176 -2.81 -11.72 -11.20
CA ASP A 176 -2.13 -12.97 -11.54
C ASP A 176 -0.94 -13.25 -10.60
N CYS A 177 -0.68 -12.32 -9.66
CA CYS A 177 0.48 -12.43 -8.79
C CYS A 177 0.26 -13.47 -7.69
N VAL A 178 1.18 -14.45 -7.62
CA VAL A 178 1.15 -15.51 -6.61
C VAL A 178 1.28 -14.94 -5.20
N VAL A 179 2.08 -13.87 -5.03
CA VAL A 179 2.28 -13.17 -3.77
C VAL A 179 1.66 -11.78 -3.86
N ARG A 180 0.48 -11.62 -3.26
CA ARG A 180 -0.28 -10.35 -3.30
C ARG A 180 0.28 -9.30 -2.35
N ALA A 181 0.82 -9.72 -1.21
CA ALA A 181 1.41 -8.82 -0.22
C ALA A 181 2.41 -9.56 0.67
N PHE A 182 3.34 -8.82 1.25
CA PHE A 182 4.42 -9.36 2.06
C PHE A 182 4.78 -8.39 3.20
N SER A 183 5.05 -8.91 4.40
CA SER A 183 5.46 -8.10 5.54
C SER A 183 6.38 -8.84 6.51
N TRP A 184 7.57 -8.28 6.72
CA TRP A 184 8.45 -8.65 7.83
C TRP A 184 7.91 -8.12 9.15
N HIS A 185 8.04 -8.92 10.21
CA HIS A 185 7.77 -8.46 11.55
C HIS A 185 8.88 -7.47 12.00
N PRO A 186 8.56 -6.27 12.52
CA PRO A 186 9.56 -5.25 12.82
C PRO A 186 10.63 -5.64 13.85
N HIS A 187 10.31 -6.56 14.76
CA HIS A 187 11.17 -6.90 15.90
C HIS A 187 11.58 -8.38 15.97
N THR A 188 11.12 -9.22 15.05
CA THR A 188 11.37 -10.67 15.10
C THR A 188 11.66 -11.21 13.71
N ASP A 189 12.30 -12.37 13.63
CA ASP A 189 12.65 -13.10 12.41
C ASP A 189 11.47 -13.81 11.71
N LYS A 190 10.25 -13.30 11.90
CA LYS A 190 8.99 -13.82 11.35
C LYS A 190 8.48 -12.91 10.24
N PHE A 191 7.81 -13.48 9.25
CA PHE A 191 7.15 -12.71 8.20
C PHE A 191 5.82 -13.33 7.78
N ALA A 192 4.98 -12.50 7.15
CA ALA A 192 3.70 -12.90 6.59
C ALA A 192 3.74 -12.75 5.07
N VAL A 193 3.12 -13.71 4.38
CA VAL A 193 2.97 -13.72 2.92
C VAL A 193 1.50 -13.93 2.59
N ALA A 194 0.89 -12.96 1.91
CA ALA A 194 -0.45 -13.09 1.34
C ALA A 194 -0.37 -13.69 -0.06
N LEU A 195 -1.14 -14.74 -0.31
CA LEU A 195 -1.14 -15.50 -1.55
C LEU A 195 -2.33 -15.13 -2.45
N LEU A 196 -2.28 -15.59 -3.70
CA LEU A 196 -3.32 -15.38 -4.70
C LEU A 196 -4.72 -15.85 -4.25
N ASP A 197 -4.79 -16.94 -3.46
CA ASP A 197 -6.03 -17.52 -2.91
C ASP A 197 -6.57 -16.78 -1.67
N ASP A 198 -6.10 -15.55 -1.44
CA ASP A 198 -6.35 -14.72 -0.27
C ASP A 198 -5.93 -15.36 1.07
N SER A 199 -5.17 -16.47 1.06
CA SER A 199 -4.62 -17.04 2.29
C SER A 199 -3.37 -16.29 2.71
N ILE A 200 -3.15 -16.17 4.02
CA ILE A 200 -1.93 -15.58 4.56
C ILE A 200 -1.15 -16.64 5.32
N LYS A 201 0.07 -16.89 4.87
CA LYS A 201 0.99 -17.81 5.54
C LYS A 201 1.96 -17.02 6.40
N ILE A 202 2.19 -17.51 7.60
CA ILE A 202 3.18 -16.97 8.53
C ILE A 202 4.37 -17.92 8.55
N TYR A 203 5.56 -17.38 8.33
CA TYR A 203 6.81 -18.12 8.38
C TYR A 203 7.63 -17.63 9.57
N ASN A 204 8.14 -18.57 10.34
CA ASN A 204 9.04 -18.31 11.46
C ASN A 204 10.11 -19.41 11.43
N PRO A 205 11.41 -19.07 11.28
CA PRO A 205 12.47 -20.06 11.17
C PRO A 205 12.60 -20.93 12.43
N LYS A 206 12.14 -20.45 13.59
CA LYS A 206 12.15 -21.18 14.86
C LYS A 206 10.98 -22.14 15.04
N SER A 207 9.98 -22.10 14.15
CA SER A 207 8.78 -22.93 14.22
C SER A 207 8.75 -23.92 13.06
N ALA A 208 8.51 -25.20 13.35
CA ALA A 208 8.26 -26.20 12.32
C ALA A 208 6.88 -26.05 11.64
N ILE A 209 5.97 -25.29 12.27
CA ILE A 209 4.60 -25.09 11.82
C ILE A 209 4.47 -23.75 11.11
N THR A 210 3.79 -23.76 9.95
CA THR A 210 3.44 -22.56 9.17
C THR A 210 1.94 -22.27 9.31
N PRO A 211 1.52 -21.36 10.20
CA PRO A 211 0.12 -21.01 10.35
C PRO A 211 -0.43 -20.42 9.06
N THR A 212 -1.61 -20.88 8.65
CA THR A 212 -2.37 -20.34 7.51
C THR A 212 -3.63 -19.63 8.02
N LEU A 213 -3.69 -18.33 7.81
CA LEU A 213 -4.82 -17.48 8.18
C LEU A 213 -5.82 -17.44 7.03
N LYS A 214 -7.08 -17.79 7.33
CA LYS A 214 -8.22 -17.70 6.42
C LYS A 214 -9.43 -17.18 7.17
N HIS A 215 -10.12 -16.20 6.60
CA HIS A 215 -11.36 -15.66 7.15
C HIS A 215 -12.38 -15.45 6.02
N ARG A 216 -13.68 -15.56 6.33
CA ARG A 216 -14.75 -15.42 5.32
C ARG A 216 -14.76 -14.06 4.63
N LEU A 217 -14.31 -13.02 5.33
CA LEU A 217 -14.23 -11.64 4.83
C LEU A 217 -12.87 -11.30 4.19
N GLN A 218 -11.88 -12.20 4.25
CA GLN A 218 -10.57 -12.00 3.67
C GLN A 218 -10.62 -12.27 2.17
N ARG A 219 -11.05 -11.26 1.41
CA ARG A 219 -11.17 -11.31 -0.05
C ARG A 219 -10.34 -10.22 -0.68
N ASN A 220 -9.68 -10.55 -1.78
CA ASN A 220 -8.83 -9.65 -2.55
C ASN A 220 -7.87 -8.89 -1.64
N VAL A 221 -6.95 -9.62 -1.00
CA VAL A 221 -5.99 -9.03 -0.05
C VAL A 221 -5.04 -8.08 -0.80
N ALA A 222 -5.07 -6.80 -0.42
CA ALA A 222 -4.28 -5.75 -1.05
C ALA A 222 -2.95 -5.48 -0.32
N ALA A 223 -2.96 -5.56 1.02
CA ALA A 223 -1.79 -5.26 1.83
C ALA A 223 -1.83 -6.02 3.16
N VAL A 224 -0.65 -6.31 3.72
CA VAL A 224 -0.49 -6.92 5.05
C VAL A 224 0.59 -6.15 5.83
N GLN A 225 0.38 -5.95 7.13
CA GLN A 225 1.38 -5.27 7.96
C GLN A 225 1.31 -5.72 9.42
N TRP A 226 2.46 -6.15 9.94
CA TRP A 226 2.62 -6.44 11.37
C TRP A 226 2.48 -5.18 12.22
N LYS A 227 1.82 -5.34 13.37
CA LYS A 227 1.74 -4.30 14.39
C LYS A 227 3.13 -4.13 15.05
N PRO A 228 3.74 -2.93 15.01
CA PRO A 228 4.97 -2.67 15.76
C PRO A 228 4.78 -2.89 17.26
N LEU A 229 5.85 -3.25 17.96
CA LEU A 229 5.87 -3.50 19.40
C LEU A 229 4.90 -4.61 19.86
N CYS A 230 4.38 -5.45 18.96
CA CYS A 230 3.46 -6.54 19.26
C CYS A 230 3.75 -7.79 18.42
N ALA A 231 4.16 -8.89 19.05
CA ALA A 231 4.55 -10.12 18.36
C ALA A 231 3.39 -10.88 17.67
N SER A 232 2.15 -10.62 18.08
CA SER A 232 0.99 -11.43 17.73
C SER A 232 0.02 -10.76 16.75
N ALA A 233 0.07 -9.45 16.58
CA ALA A 233 -0.95 -8.73 15.81
C ALA A 233 -0.53 -8.43 14.36
N LEU A 234 -1.36 -8.84 13.40
CA LEU A 234 -1.17 -8.60 11.96
C LEU A 234 -2.42 -7.93 11.39
N ALA A 235 -2.26 -6.75 10.79
CA ALA A 235 -3.33 -6.10 10.03
C ALA A 235 -3.30 -6.56 8.57
N VAL A 236 -4.49 -6.73 8.00
CA VAL A 236 -4.73 -7.21 6.64
C VAL A 236 -5.76 -6.32 5.98
N ALA A 237 -5.39 -5.69 4.88
CA ALA A 237 -6.30 -4.93 4.02
C ALA A 237 -7.01 -5.88 3.05
N CYS A 238 -8.32 -5.98 3.17
CA CYS A 238 -9.17 -6.75 2.26
C CYS A 238 -10.07 -5.78 1.49
N GLN A 239 -10.77 -6.27 0.47
CA GLN A 239 -11.69 -5.47 -0.32
C GLN A 239 -12.69 -4.70 0.56
N ASN A 240 -13.52 -5.40 1.33
CA ASN A 240 -14.64 -4.73 2.02
C ASN A 240 -14.35 -4.34 3.48
N CYS A 241 -13.19 -4.72 4.02
CA CYS A 241 -12.86 -4.52 5.44
C CYS A 241 -11.36 -4.67 5.71
N LEU A 242 -10.97 -4.30 6.92
CA LEU A 242 -9.69 -4.65 7.51
C LEU A 242 -9.88 -5.84 8.45
N LEU A 243 -8.90 -6.73 8.49
CA LEU A 243 -8.83 -7.78 9.50
C LEU A 243 -7.57 -7.58 10.34
N VAL A 244 -7.73 -7.49 11.65
CA VAL A 244 -6.62 -7.52 12.60
C VAL A 244 -6.59 -8.92 13.23
N TRP A 245 -5.61 -9.71 12.81
CA TRP A 245 -5.37 -11.05 13.31
C TRP A 245 -4.50 -11.01 14.56
N HIS A 246 -4.93 -11.69 15.61
CA HIS A 246 -4.15 -11.99 16.80
C HIS A 246 -3.68 -13.44 16.76
N VAL A 247 -2.46 -13.65 16.28
CA VAL A 247 -1.81 -14.95 16.18
C VAL A 247 -0.82 -15.09 17.31
N ASP A 248 -1.20 -15.87 18.33
CA ASP A 248 -0.32 -16.17 19.44
C ASP A 248 0.99 -16.82 18.94
N PRO A 249 2.16 -16.21 19.22
CA PRO A 249 3.46 -16.73 18.79
C PRO A 249 3.79 -18.12 19.38
N CYS A 250 3.16 -18.50 20.48
CA CYS A 250 3.35 -19.81 21.11
C CYS A 250 2.35 -20.87 20.62
N SER A 251 1.37 -20.47 19.79
CA SER A 251 0.35 -21.39 19.31
C SER A 251 0.93 -22.40 18.32
N LEU A 252 0.69 -23.68 18.59
CA LEU A 252 0.99 -24.78 17.67
C LEU A 252 -0.12 -25.00 16.62
N SER A 253 -1.10 -24.09 16.54
CA SER A 253 -2.18 -24.22 15.57
C SER A 253 -1.71 -23.88 14.16
N THR A 254 -1.85 -24.84 13.25
CA THR A 254 -1.65 -24.63 11.81
C THR A 254 -2.72 -23.74 11.19
N ARG A 255 -3.89 -23.63 11.82
CA ARG A 255 -5.04 -22.84 11.35
C ARG A 255 -5.68 -22.10 12.52
N PRO A 256 -5.28 -20.84 12.77
CA PRO A 256 -5.94 -20.00 13.75
C PRO A 256 -7.44 -19.87 13.47
N SER A 257 -8.23 -19.82 14.54
CA SER A 257 -9.68 -19.66 14.46
C SER A 257 -10.05 -18.31 13.85
N SER A 258 -11.19 -18.24 13.15
CA SER A 258 -11.78 -16.97 12.73
C SER A 258 -12.03 -15.99 13.89
N SER A 259 -12.22 -16.49 15.12
CA SER A 259 -12.36 -15.66 16.34
C SER A 259 -11.07 -14.93 16.73
N CYS A 260 -9.93 -15.32 16.16
CA CYS A 260 -8.66 -14.62 16.33
C CYS A 260 -8.54 -13.39 15.43
N ALA A 261 -9.54 -13.11 14.58
CA ALA A 261 -9.57 -11.95 13.70
C ALA A 261 -10.65 -10.96 14.14
N GLN A 262 -10.26 -9.72 14.38
CA GLN A 262 -11.19 -8.60 14.56
C GLN A 262 -11.42 -7.94 13.20
N ALA A 263 -12.69 -7.78 12.81
CA ALA A 263 -13.05 -7.12 11.57
C ALA A 263 -13.38 -5.65 11.81
N LEU A 264 -12.72 -4.76 11.08
CA LEU A 264 -12.95 -3.31 11.12
C LEU A 264 -13.47 -2.86 9.75
N SER A 265 -14.58 -2.14 9.71
CA SER A 265 -15.16 -1.62 8.48
C SER A 265 -15.87 -0.28 8.71
N HIS A 266 -15.85 0.58 7.68
CA HIS A 266 -16.54 1.85 7.69
C HIS A 266 -17.38 1.99 6.41
N PRO A 267 -18.64 2.48 6.47
CA PRO A 267 -19.46 2.68 5.28
C PRO A 267 -18.76 3.54 4.24
N GLY A 268 -18.75 3.09 2.98
CA GLY A 268 -18.08 3.79 1.87
C GLY A 268 -16.57 3.59 1.77
N HIS A 269 -15.92 2.99 2.77
CA HIS A 269 -14.47 2.76 2.79
C HIS A 269 -14.10 1.40 2.18
N SER A 270 -14.30 1.25 0.87
CA SER A 270 -14.03 0.02 0.12
C SER A 270 -13.82 0.31 -1.37
N PRO A 271 -12.82 -0.28 -2.04
CA PRO A 271 -11.89 -1.27 -1.53
C PRO A 271 -10.78 -0.68 -0.65
N VAL A 272 -10.28 -1.42 0.35
CA VAL A 272 -9.10 -0.98 1.12
C VAL A 272 -7.82 -1.43 0.43
N THR A 273 -7.02 -0.48 -0.03
CA THR A 273 -5.81 -0.77 -0.83
C THR A 273 -4.51 -0.61 -0.05
N SER A 274 -4.51 0.18 1.02
CA SER A 274 -3.31 0.44 1.81
C SER A 274 -3.64 0.58 3.29
N ILE A 275 -2.70 0.10 4.11
CA ILE A 275 -2.74 0.17 5.57
C ILE A 275 -1.38 0.58 6.11
N ALA A 276 -1.38 1.31 7.22
CA ALA A 276 -0.15 1.76 7.85
C ALA A 276 -0.31 1.84 9.38
N TRP A 277 0.37 0.95 10.12
CA TRP A 277 0.52 1.06 11.57
C TRP A 277 1.42 2.23 11.94
N SER A 278 1.00 2.96 12.97
CA SER A 278 1.87 3.91 13.66
C SER A 278 3.11 3.19 14.24
N PRO A 279 4.28 3.85 14.30
CA PRO A 279 5.49 3.26 14.90
C PRO A 279 5.31 2.88 16.37
N SER A 280 4.43 3.57 17.09
CA SER A 280 4.04 3.24 18.47
C SER A 280 3.09 2.05 18.56
N GLY A 281 2.55 1.57 17.44
CA GLY A 281 1.55 0.50 17.39
C GLY A 281 0.19 0.89 17.98
N SER A 282 -0.07 2.16 18.28
CA SER A 282 -1.32 2.59 18.92
C SER A 282 -2.46 2.74 17.92
N LEU A 283 -2.15 3.35 16.77
CA LEU A 283 -3.12 3.63 15.70
C LEU A 283 -2.78 2.82 14.45
N LEU A 284 -3.83 2.40 13.75
CA LEU A 284 -3.78 1.81 12.40
C LEU A 284 -4.46 2.77 11.43
N LEU A 285 -3.81 3.09 10.32
CA LEU A 285 -4.43 3.86 9.24
C LEU A 285 -4.89 2.93 8.12
N SER A 286 -5.99 3.30 7.46
CA SER A 286 -6.41 2.68 6.21
C SER A 286 -6.83 3.69 5.15
N ALA A 287 -6.67 3.26 3.91
CA ALA A 287 -6.90 4.05 2.72
C ALA A 287 -7.71 3.28 1.68
N SER A 288 -8.64 3.99 1.06
CA SER A 288 -9.44 3.50 -0.06
C SER A 288 -9.42 4.53 -1.20
N PRO A 289 -9.21 4.10 -2.47
CA PRO A 289 -9.27 5.00 -3.61
C PRO A 289 -10.66 5.62 -3.82
N MET A 290 -11.72 4.97 -3.31
CA MET A 290 -13.10 5.47 -3.38
C MET A 290 -13.46 6.44 -2.26
N ASP A 291 -12.74 6.40 -1.15
CA ASP A 291 -13.04 7.19 0.03
C ASP A 291 -12.08 8.38 0.13
N MET A 292 -12.65 9.58 0.10
CA MET A 292 -11.91 10.84 0.24
C MET A 292 -11.38 11.08 1.67
N SER A 293 -11.68 10.17 2.59
CA SER A 293 -11.15 10.19 3.95
C SER A 293 -10.08 9.12 4.19
N MET A 294 -9.09 9.49 4.99
CA MET A 294 -8.15 8.54 5.58
C MET A 294 -8.73 8.10 6.92
N MET A 295 -8.89 6.80 7.12
CA MET A 295 -9.45 6.28 8.38
C MET A 295 -8.34 6.09 9.41
N VAL A 296 -8.57 6.60 10.61
CA VAL A 296 -7.71 6.38 11.78
C VAL A 296 -8.43 5.43 12.73
N TRP A 297 -7.86 4.25 12.90
CA TRP A 297 -8.39 3.20 13.77
C TRP A 297 -7.60 3.14 15.06
N ASP A 298 -8.29 3.28 16.18
CA ASP A 298 -7.82 2.77 17.46
C ASP A 298 -8.39 1.36 17.63
N VAL A 299 -7.53 0.37 17.35
CA VAL A 299 -7.92 -1.05 17.37
C VAL A 299 -8.26 -1.52 18.78
N ALA A 300 -7.63 -0.94 19.82
CA ALA A 300 -7.89 -1.33 21.21
C ALA A 300 -9.18 -0.70 21.75
N ALA A 301 -9.47 0.54 21.37
CA ALA A 301 -10.70 1.22 21.73
C ALA A 301 -11.89 0.92 20.78
N GLU A 302 -11.66 0.10 19.74
CA GLU A 302 -12.63 -0.22 18.68
C GLU A 302 -13.26 1.02 18.03
N SER A 303 -12.48 2.09 17.93
CA SER A 303 -12.96 3.37 17.44
C SER A 303 -12.33 3.72 16.10
N CYS A 304 -13.10 4.42 15.27
CA CYS A 304 -12.69 4.88 13.95
C CYS A 304 -13.00 6.36 13.80
N VAL A 305 -12.00 7.14 13.39
CA VAL A 305 -12.16 8.57 13.09
C VAL A 305 -11.79 8.80 11.62
N PRO A 306 -12.74 9.22 10.78
CA PRO A 306 -12.44 9.61 9.40
C PRO A 306 -11.79 10.99 9.37
N LEU A 307 -10.62 11.09 8.75
CA LEU A 307 -9.98 12.36 8.45
C LEU A 307 -10.37 12.81 7.04
N HIS A 308 -11.47 13.57 6.96
CA HIS A 308 -12.04 14.05 5.70
C HIS A 308 -11.19 15.13 5.04
N ARG A 309 -11.08 15.08 3.70
CA ARG A 309 -10.54 16.19 2.90
C ARG A 309 -11.25 16.39 1.58
N VAL A 310 -11.19 17.64 1.09
CA VAL A 310 -12.02 18.17 -0.01
C VAL A 310 -11.40 17.97 -1.42
N GLY A 311 -10.20 17.40 -1.58
CA GLY A 311 -9.62 17.28 -2.94
C GLY A 311 -8.44 16.34 -3.13
N GLY A 312 -8.38 15.73 -4.32
CA GLY A 312 -7.42 14.71 -4.76
C GLY A 312 -8.06 13.35 -5.13
N GLY A 313 -9.35 13.16 -4.85
CA GLY A 313 -9.99 11.84 -4.88
C GLY A 313 -9.75 11.09 -3.57
N GLY A 314 -9.84 9.76 -3.60
CA GLY A 314 -9.55 8.94 -2.42
C GLY A 314 -8.07 8.85 -2.05
N VAL A 315 -7.74 7.92 -1.16
CA VAL A 315 -6.37 7.67 -0.69
C VAL A 315 -5.90 6.31 -1.20
N THR A 316 -4.71 6.26 -1.80
CA THR A 316 -4.20 5.05 -2.48
C THR A 316 -3.04 4.42 -1.74
N PHE A 317 -2.21 5.22 -1.08
CA PHE A 317 -1.02 4.78 -0.38
C PHE A 317 -0.82 5.56 0.92
N LEU A 318 -0.38 4.84 1.96
CA LEU A 318 -0.10 5.37 3.29
C LEU A 318 1.30 4.96 3.76
N SER A 319 2.02 5.89 4.37
CA SER A 319 3.33 5.59 4.96
C SER A 319 3.60 6.48 6.16
N TRP A 320 3.78 5.88 7.34
CA TRP A 320 4.20 6.58 8.55
C TRP A 320 5.70 6.88 8.51
N SER A 321 6.05 8.08 8.97
CA SER A 321 7.40 8.41 9.40
C SER A 321 7.83 7.53 10.60
N PRO A 322 9.09 7.10 10.70
CA PRO A 322 9.56 6.23 11.79
C PRO A 322 9.49 6.87 13.18
N ASP A 323 9.60 8.20 13.27
CA ASP A 323 9.44 8.97 14.50
C ASP A 323 7.95 9.19 14.88
N GLY A 324 7.03 8.88 13.95
CA GLY A 324 5.59 8.99 14.15
C GLY A 324 5.06 10.42 14.06
N SER A 325 5.86 11.40 13.63
CA SER A 325 5.45 12.81 13.56
C SER A 325 4.62 13.11 12.32
N HIS A 326 4.87 12.38 11.24
CA HIS A 326 4.27 12.59 9.93
C HIS A 326 3.70 11.33 9.27
N VAL A 327 2.71 11.53 8.39
CA VAL A 327 2.15 10.47 7.52
C VAL A 327 2.06 10.97 6.10
N LEU A 328 2.63 10.23 5.16
CA LEU A 328 2.38 10.40 3.73
C LEU A 328 1.04 9.74 3.37
N SER A 329 0.18 10.48 2.70
CA SER A 329 -1.03 9.97 2.05
C SER A 329 -1.03 10.37 0.57
N SER A 330 -0.95 9.40 -0.32
CA SER A 330 -1.04 9.61 -1.77
C SER A 330 -2.47 9.48 -2.27
N THR A 331 -2.78 10.16 -3.38
CA THR A 331 -4.11 10.12 -4.00
C THR A 331 -4.04 9.62 -5.45
N PRO A 332 -5.16 9.24 -6.07
CA PRO A 332 -5.22 8.91 -7.49
C PRO A 332 -4.87 10.09 -8.41
N SER A 333 -5.02 11.31 -7.91
CA SER A 333 -4.69 12.55 -8.63
C SER A 333 -3.19 12.86 -8.58
N PRO A 334 -2.69 13.84 -9.36
CA PRO A 334 -1.34 14.40 -9.24
C PRO A 334 -1.17 15.24 -7.96
N LEU A 335 -1.52 14.64 -6.83
CA LEU A 335 -1.53 15.23 -5.53
C LEU A 335 -1.19 14.16 -4.50
N PHE A 336 -0.34 14.51 -3.55
CA PHE A 336 -0.26 13.81 -2.29
C PHE A 336 -0.23 14.83 -1.16
N ARG A 337 -0.32 14.31 0.06
CA ARG A 337 -0.39 15.13 1.26
C ARG A 337 0.45 14.51 2.34
N VAL A 338 1.05 15.36 3.16
CA VAL A 338 1.77 14.97 4.37
C VAL A 338 0.96 15.50 5.55
N TRP A 339 0.63 14.62 6.47
CA TRP A 339 -0.07 14.94 7.70
C TRP A 339 0.91 15.10 8.84
N GLU A 340 0.68 16.07 9.71
CA GLU A 340 1.25 16.09 11.05
C GLU A 340 0.33 15.33 12.00
N THR A 341 0.85 14.38 12.76
CA THR A 341 0.04 13.39 13.48
C THR A 341 -0.47 13.88 14.84
N ARG A 342 0.14 14.94 15.40
CA ARG A 342 -0.28 15.52 16.69
C ARG A 342 -1.61 16.26 16.59
N THR A 343 -1.76 17.05 15.54
CA THR A 343 -2.93 17.90 15.31
C THR A 343 -3.80 17.38 14.16
N TRP A 344 -3.32 16.36 13.43
CA TRP A 344 -3.91 15.89 12.17
C TRP A 344 -4.10 17.02 11.15
N THR A 345 -3.23 18.03 11.21
CA THR A 345 -3.14 19.05 10.16
C THR A 345 -2.43 18.47 8.96
N CYS A 346 -2.63 19.09 7.81
CA CYS A 346 -2.02 18.59 6.59
C CYS A 346 -1.58 19.65 5.63
N GLU A 347 -0.53 19.30 4.92
CA GLU A 347 0.00 20.09 3.84
C GLU A 347 -0.32 19.42 2.51
N ARG A 348 -0.70 20.26 1.55
CA ARG A 348 -0.99 19.87 0.19
C ARG A 348 0.27 20.04 -0.64
N TRP A 349 0.70 18.98 -1.31
CA TRP A 349 1.84 19.00 -2.20
C TRP A 349 1.36 18.85 -3.66
N PRO A 350 1.07 19.99 -4.34
CA PRO A 350 0.87 20.02 -5.78
C PRO A 350 2.22 19.87 -6.51
N CYS A 351 2.19 19.84 -7.85
CA CYS A 351 3.36 19.97 -8.75
C CYS A 351 4.04 18.68 -9.18
N ILE A 352 3.25 17.72 -9.69
CA ILE A 352 3.77 16.49 -10.27
C ILE A 352 2.95 16.17 -11.53
N LYS A 353 3.58 15.66 -12.61
CA LYS A 353 2.85 15.33 -13.86
C LYS A 353 1.98 14.07 -13.75
N GLY A 354 2.17 13.29 -12.69
CA GLY A 354 1.42 12.08 -12.37
C GLY A 354 1.15 11.94 -10.87
N ARG A 355 0.50 10.84 -10.49
CA ARG A 355 0.22 10.53 -9.08
C ARG A 355 1.48 10.03 -8.36
N CYS A 356 1.55 10.29 -7.06
CA CYS A 356 2.58 9.67 -6.20
C CYS A 356 2.27 8.18 -6.03
N GLN A 357 3.18 7.31 -6.48
CA GLN A 357 2.99 5.85 -6.48
C GLN A 357 3.42 5.20 -5.17
N SER A 358 4.58 5.61 -4.67
CA SER A 358 5.16 5.08 -3.44
C SER A 358 6.04 6.13 -2.78
N GLY A 359 6.32 5.92 -1.49
CA GLY A 359 7.28 6.74 -0.78
C GLY A 359 7.85 6.05 0.46
N CYS A 360 9.09 6.37 0.78
CA CYS A 360 9.71 5.98 2.03
C CYS A 360 10.33 7.13 2.78
N TRP A 361 10.18 7.03 4.09
CA TRP A 361 10.83 7.88 5.04
C TRP A 361 12.26 7.43 5.33
N SER A 362 13.15 8.38 5.56
CA SER A 362 14.46 8.11 6.16
C SER A 362 14.30 7.60 7.59
N PRO A 363 15.26 6.82 8.12
CA PRO A 363 15.17 6.25 9.46
C PRO A 363 15.03 7.28 10.59
N ASP A 364 15.55 8.49 10.39
CA ASP A 364 15.46 9.62 11.31
C ASP A 364 14.17 10.44 11.15
N GLY A 365 13.31 10.10 10.18
CA GLY A 365 12.06 10.82 9.88
C GLY A 365 12.25 12.17 9.18
N SER A 366 13.49 12.62 8.96
CA SER A 366 13.78 13.96 8.45
C SER A 366 13.56 14.12 6.94
N ARG A 367 13.51 13.01 6.19
CA ARG A 367 13.35 13.01 4.73
C ARG A 367 12.30 12.01 4.28
N LEU A 368 11.60 12.36 3.22
CA LEU A 368 10.67 11.48 2.52
C LEU A 368 11.07 11.39 1.05
N LEU A 369 11.49 10.22 0.62
CA LEU A 369 11.65 9.89 -0.79
C LEU A 369 10.31 9.47 -1.37
N PHE A 370 9.99 9.92 -2.57
CA PHE A 370 8.78 9.48 -3.26
C PHE A 370 8.98 9.37 -4.77
N SER A 371 8.20 8.49 -5.37
CA SER A 371 8.17 8.26 -6.82
C SER A 371 6.83 8.65 -7.40
N VAL A 372 6.86 8.93 -8.70
CA VAL A 372 5.75 9.48 -9.46
C VAL A 372 5.47 8.57 -10.64
N GLN A 373 4.19 8.30 -10.90
CA GLN A 373 3.80 7.52 -12.07
C GLN A 373 4.21 8.23 -13.36
N GLY A 374 4.95 7.51 -14.22
CA GLY A 374 5.34 8.00 -15.55
C GLY A 374 6.59 8.87 -15.57
N GLU A 375 7.24 9.08 -14.42
CA GLU A 375 8.53 9.76 -14.34
C GLU A 375 9.61 8.78 -13.87
N THR A 376 10.82 8.92 -14.41
CA THR A 376 11.99 8.09 -14.05
C THR A 376 12.77 8.67 -12.87
N VAL A 377 12.18 9.63 -12.15
CA VAL A 377 12.88 10.45 -11.16
C VAL A 377 12.40 10.13 -9.75
N ILE A 378 13.34 10.11 -8.79
CA ILE A 378 13.04 10.04 -7.37
C ILE A 378 13.16 11.45 -6.78
N TYR A 379 12.10 11.88 -6.10
CA TYR A 379 12.06 13.14 -5.38
C TYR A 379 12.29 12.93 -3.90
N ALA A 380 12.79 13.96 -3.22
CA ALA A 380 12.94 14.02 -1.78
C ALA A 380 12.29 15.29 -1.22
N LEU A 381 11.50 15.12 -0.16
CA LEU A 381 11.13 16.19 0.77
C LEU A 381 12.06 16.14 1.98
N THR A 382 12.47 17.31 2.46
CA THR A 382 13.24 17.45 3.70
C THR A 382 12.44 18.26 4.71
N PHE A 383 12.23 17.70 5.89
CA PHE A 383 11.51 18.32 7.00
C PHE A 383 12.55 18.91 7.95
N THR A 384 12.82 20.21 7.82
CA THR A 384 13.71 20.92 8.74
C THR A 384 12.90 21.40 9.95
N GLY A 385 12.66 20.52 10.91
CA GLY A 385 11.88 20.83 12.12
C GLY A 385 12.57 20.34 13.39
N THR A 386 12.80 21.23 14.35
CA THR A 386 13.05 20.83 15.74
C THR A 386 11.74 20.32 16.35
N PRO A 387 11.73 19.21 17.11
CA PRO A 387 10.51 18.67 17.69
C PRO A 387 9.84 19.69 18.64
N GLY A 388 8.65 20.18 18.28
CA GLY A 388 7.80 20.99 19.17
C GLY A 388 7.83 22.51 19.00
N ALA A 389 8.55 23.05 18.02
CA ALA A 389 8.35 24.46 17.64
C ALA A 389 7.06 24.63 16.82
N PRO A 390 6.25 25.68 17.03
CA PRO A 390 5.16 25.99 16.12
C PRO A 390 5.75 26.22 14.73
N ALA A 391 5.13 25.61 13.71
CA ALA A 391 5.53 25.63 12.32
C ALA A 391 5.63 27.05 11.74
N SER A 392 6.68 27.80 12.09
CA SER A 392 7.01 29.06 11.42
C SER A 392 7.83 28.74 10.18
N GLY A 393 7.13 28.53 9.08
CA GLY A 393 7.70 28.58 7.73
C GLY A 393 8.24 27.25 7.19
N PHE A 394 7.41 26.20 7.17
CA PHE A 394 7.65 25.11 6.21
C PHE A 394 7.33 25.65 4.82
N ARG A 395 8.40 25.83 4.03
CA ARG A 395 8.36 26.27 2.64
C ARG A 395 7.41 25.33 1.89
N GLY A 396 6.36 25.89 1.29
CA GLY A 396 5.35 25.15 0.52
C GLY A 396 5.92 24.45 -0.72
N PRO A 397 5.13 24.26 -1.80
CA PRO A 397 5.40 23.33 -2.91
C PRO A 397 6.71 23.48 -3.74
N GLU A 398 7.71 24.24 -3.30
CA GLU A 398 9.05 24.31 -3.88
C GLU A 398 10.09 23.38 -3.19
N ALA A 399 9.68 22.49 -2.28
CA ALA A 399 10.61 21.72 -1.45
C ALA A 399 10.95 20.29 -1.96
N ALA A 400 10.34 19.82 -3.05
CA ALA A 400 10.66 18.52 -3.64
C ALA A 400 11.92 18.65 -4.51
N VAL A 401 13.02 18.07 -4.04
CA VAL A 401 14.30 18.06 -4.75
C VAL A 401 14.44 16.72 -5.47
N VAL A 402 14.85 16.76 -6.74
CA VAL A 402 15.25 15.56 -7.47
C VAL A 402 16.56 15.04 -6.88
N VAL A 403 16.55 13.79 -6.40
CA VAL A 403 17.72 13.17 -5.78
C VAL A 403 18.32 12.03 -6.60
N ALA A 404 17.54 11.44 -7.50
CA ALA A 404 18.03 10.44 -8.44
C ALA A 404 17.23 10.51 -9.74
N ASP A 405 17.92 10.41 -10.87
CA ASP A 405 17.31 10.19 -12.18
C ASP A 405 17.67 8.77 -12.64
N LEU A 406 16.65 7.98 -12.93
CA LEU A 406 16.72 6.60 -13.41
C LEU A 406 16.39 6.52 -14.90
N SER A 407 16.52 7.64 -15.63
CA SER A 407 16.39 7.65 -17.08
C SER A 407 17.40 6.71 -17.73
N GLU A 408 16.99 6.04 -18.81
CA GLU A 408 17.84 5.12 -19.56
C GLU A 408 19.02 5.89 -20.15
N THR A 409 20.24 5.54 -19.74
CA THR A 409 21.48 6.13 -20.26
C THR A 409 22.13 5.16 -21.23
N THR A 410 22.11 5.48 -22.52
CA THR A 410 22.83 4.70 -23.54
C THR A 410 24.33 5.00 -23.48
N PHE A 411 25.16 3.97 -23.34
CA PHE A 411 26.62 4.11 -23.42
C PHE A 411 27.11 3.63 -24.77
N ASN A 412 27.73 4.53 -25.55
CA ASN A 412 28.34 4.16 -26.82
C ASN A 412 29.68 3.47 -26.53
N THR A 413 29.75 2.16 -26.75
CA THR A 413 31.03 1.45 -26.74
C THR A 413 31.62 1.40 -28.16
N PRO A 414 32.96 1.30 -28.32
CA PRO A 414 33.60 1.19 -29.64
C PRO A 414 33.10 0.02 -30.50
N ASP A 415 32.51 -1.00 -29.88
CA ASP A 415 31.99 -2.21 -30.52
C ASP A 415 30.47 -2.18 -30.76
N GLY A 416 29.82 -1.03 -30.54
CA GLY A 416 28.39 -0.81 -30.76
C GLY A 416 27.64 -0.34 -29.50
N ASP A 417 26.42 0.12 -29.70
CA ASP A 417 25.55 0.57 -28.61
C ASP A 417 25.12 -0.64 -27.77
N VAL A 418 25.49 -0.64 -26.48
CA VAL A 418 24.97 -1.60 -25.51
C VAL A 418 23.88 -0.87 -24.73
N MET A 419 22.65 -1.31 -24.91
CA MET A 419 21.46 -0.82 -24.20
C MET A 419 21.48 -1.27 -22.74
#